data_AF-A0A9P7VU31-F1
#
_entry.id   AF-A0A9P7VU31-F1
#
_cell.length_a   1.000
_cell.length_b   1.000
_cell.length_c   1.000
_cell.angle_alpha   90.00
_cell.angle_beta   90.00
_cell.angle_gamma   90.00
#
_symmetry.space_group_name_H-M   'P 1'
#
loop_
_entity.id
_entity.type
_entity.pdbx_description
1 polymer ?
#
loop_
_entity_poly.entity_id
_entity_poly.type
_entity_poly.pdbx_seq_one_letter_code
_entity_poly.pdbx_strand_id
1 'polypeptide(L)'
;MIDKCSLPCDLTPEDAPPSYDASTSGNAQTNVDSKNQAVNTISGPSSGRSPTTQRVFHGGLAAQSYSFPFGWFSARSSREIKSTIISLVQDLVRPTSLSGVCNEILSSCAQTCASYSMSLSSILQERFCEDHTPLYWAIINKPRQTEEKSEEILSALLRYSVPPTLSTISEIRLACLVSSDQNLFRQLRCELKPISGMDEMLLGTTGSDNVRVVDTNATEGAFAAEIEISRFQKRMRVGKEVEVEFIAQAHLWLLSFFVMPQYKPGSPRRGSWCVGLSLMESSPPTWVDSRLIIQDQPAQDVVDEESPPKKMISLRIKSPAELISTNTFAHASRRSRQSPHWRIVL
;
A
#
# COMPACT_ATOMS: atom_id res chain seq x y z
N MET A 1 18.73 -48.90 -44.51
CA MET A 1 18.85 -47.67 -45.32
C MET A 1 17.85 -46.69 -44.75
N ILE A 2 18.33 -45.67 -44.04
CA ILE A 2 17.49 -44.69 -43.33
C ILE A 2 17.66 -43.38 -44.09
N ASP A 3 16.57 -42.91 -44.70
CA ASP A 3 16.50 -41.66 -45.44
C ASP A 3 16.70 -40.48 -44.50
N LYS A 4 17.70 -39.66 -44.84
CA LYS A 4 18.14 -38.49 -44.10
C LYS A 4 17.38 -37.28 -44.66
N CYS A 5 16.29 -36.87 -43.98
CA CYS A 5 15.58 -35.63 -44.31
C CYS A 5 16.48 -34.41 -44.02
N SER A 6 16.73 -33.61 -45.05
CA SER A 6 17.44 -32.33 -44.99
C SER A 6 16.57 -31.27 -44.31
N LEU A 7 17.12 -30.58 -43.31
CA LEU A 7 16.50 -29.44 -42.63
C LEU A 7 16.51 -28.20 -43.54
N PRO A 8 15.45 -27.36 -43.54
CA PRO A 8 15.40 -26.11 -44.28
C PRO A 8 16.28 -25.03 -43.65
N CYS A 9 16.84 -24.19 -44.52
CA CYS A 9 17.83 -23.15 -44.24
C CYS A 9 17.34 -22.10 -43.21
N ASP A 10 18.22 -21.81 -42.25
CA ASP A 10 18.14 -20.67 -41.34
C ASP A 10 18.04 -19.36 -42.12
N LEU A 11 16.98 -18.59 -41.85
CA LEU A 11 16.90 -17.18 -42.19
C LEU A 11 17.54 -16.39 -41.04
N THR A 12 18.77 -15.94 -41.24
CA THR A 12 19.42 -14.95 -40.39
C THR A 12 18.66 -13.63 -40.44
N PRO A 13 18.22 -13.05 -39.30
CA PRO A 13 17.75 -11.67 -39.27
C PRO A 13 18.96 -10.72 -39.30
N GLU A 14 19.20 -10.09 -40.45
CA GLU A 14 20.00 -8.86 -40.57
C GLU A 14 19.20 -7.69 -39.97
N ASP A 15 19.16 -7.55 -38.64
CA ASP A 15 18.96 -6.24 -38.00
C ASP A 15 19.22 -6.34 -36.50
N ALA A 16 20.51 -6.31 -36.13
CA ALA A 16 20.91 -6.05 -34.75
C ALA A 16 21.23 -4.55 -34.61
N PRO A 17 20.62 -3.82 -33.66
CA PRO A 17 20.96 -2.42 -33.42
C PRO A 17 22.42 -2.28 -32.93
N PRO A 18 23.07 -1.13 -33.18
CA PRO A 18 24.45 -0.90 -32.78
C PRO A 18 24.64 -1.00 -31.26
N SER A 19 25.72 -1.67 -30.86
CA SER A 19 26.19 -1.74 -29.46
C SER A 19 26.59 -0.35 -28.98
N TYR A 20 25.97 0.12 -27.89
CA TYR A 20 26.45 1.28 -27.15
C TYR A 20 27.49 0.82 -26.13
N ASP A 21 28.76 0.93 -26.50
CA ASP A 21 29.84 0.96 -25.51
C ASP A 21 29.81 2.32 -24.81
N ALA A 22 29.47 2.33 -23.52
CA ALA A 22 29.60 3.51 -22.67
C ALA A 22 30.34 3.16 -21.37
N SER A 23 31.67 3.21 -21.50
CA SER A 23 32.61 3.86 -20.58
C SER A 23 32.50 3.54 -19.09
N THR A 24 33.20 2.49 -18.67
CA THR A 24 33.73 2.36 -17.31
C THR A 24 34.87 3.37 -17.11
N SER A 25 34.62 4.46 -16.39
CA SER A 25 35.69 5.32 -15.86
C SER A 25 35.82 5.09 -14.37
N GLY A 26 36.81 4.27 -14.01
CA GLY A 26 37.40 4.32 -12.68
C GLY A 26 38.37 5.49 -12.59
N ASN A 27 38.37 6.17 -11.44
CA ASN A 27 39.55 6.82 -10.85
C ASN A 27 39.22 7.08 -9.37
N ALA A 28 39.83 6.35 -8.45
CA ALA A 28 41.16 6.58 -7.90
C ALA A 28 41.14 7.70 -6.85
N GLN A 29 41.29 7.27 -5.59
CA GLN A 29 41.64 8.10 -4.45
C GLN A 29 42.92 8.89 -4.75
N THR A 30 42.87 10.20 -4.54
CA THR A 30 44.06 10.98 -4.19
C THR A 30 43.73 11.88 -3.02
N ASN A 31 44.25 11.45 -1.88
CA ASN A 31 44.47 12.19 -0.66
C ASN A 31 45.62 13.18 -0.94
N VAL A 32 45.38 14.49 -0.92
CA VAL A 32 46.45 15.50 -0.87
C VAL A 32 46.04 16.66 0.03
N ASP A 33 46.78 16.72 1.12
CA ASP A 33 46.98 17.80 2.07
C ASP A 33 47.43 19.10 1.37
N SER A 34 46.88 20.26 1.74
CA SER A 34 47.48 21.56 1.39
C SER A 34 47.09 22.66 2.37
N LYS A 35 48.11 23.10 3.09
CA LYS A 35 48.21 24.20 4.04
C LYS A 35 48.84 25.42 3.34
N ASN A 36 48.56 26.63 3.85
CA ASN A 36 49.21 27.95 3.63
C ASN A 36 48.62 28.84 2.51
N GLN A 37 47.97 29.98 2.86
CA GLN A 37 48.51 31.37 3.03
C GLN A 37 48.76 32.08 1.66
N ALA A 38 48.48 33.37 1.40
CA ALA A 38 48.16 34.54 2.21
C ALA A 38 47.63 35.74 1.34
N VAL A 39 47.14 36.79 2.03
CA VAL A 39 47.13 38.23 1.66
C VAL A 39 46.23 38.71 0.50
N ASN A 40 45.18 39.47 0.85
CA ASN A 40 45.09 40.86 0.41
C ASN A 40 44.17 41.70 1.31
N THR A 41 44.77 42.79 1.77
CA THR A 41 44.31 43.78 2.73
C THR A 41 43.70 44.96 1.97
N ILE A 42 42.43 45.31 2.20
CA ILE A 42 41.95 46.68 1.98
C ILE A 42 41.05 47.10 3.15
N SER A 43 41.49 48.16 3.81
CA SER A 43 40.91 48.79 5.00
C SER A 43 39.89 49.86 4.60
N GLY A 44 38.79 50.01 5.37
CA GLY A 44 37.89 51.18 5.34
C GLY A 44 36.69 51.02 6.30
N PRO A 45 36.17 52.10 6.94
CA PRO A 45 36.04 52.11 8.40
C PRO A 45 34.60 52.08 8.98
N SER A 46 34.53 51.45 10.16
CA SER A 46 33.81 51.82 11.40
C SER A 46 32.31 52.16 11.41
N SER A 47 31.54 51.34 12.13
CA SER A 47 30.79 51.69 13.38
C SER A 47 29.39 51.07 13.42
N GLY A 48 29.11 50.26 14.46
CA GLY A 48 27.73 49.82 14.73
C GLY A 48 27.57 48.63 15.68
N ARG A 49 27.91 48.83 16.95
CA ARG A 49 27.30 48.28 18.19
C ARG A 49 26.56 46.91 18.14
N SER A 50 27.04 45.99 18.99
CA SER A 50 26.46 44.72 19.44
C SER A 50 25.04 44.85 20.09
N PRO A 51 24.29 43.74 20.34
CA PRO A 51 24.66 42.78 21.37
C PRO A 51 24.56 41.29 20.99
N THR A 52 25.51 40.55 21.56
CA THR A 52 25.64 39.10 21.62
C THR A 52 24.68 38.52 22.66
N THR A 53 23.91 37.51 22.28
CA THR A 53 23.29 36.57 23.22
C THR A 53 23.65 35.15 22.78
N GLN A 54 24.75 34.63 23.32
CA GLN A 54 25.02 33.20 23.33
C GLN A 54 24.12 32.56 24.39
N ARG A 55 23.25 31.62 23.98
CA ARG A 55 22.65 30.65 24.89
C ARG A 55 23.36 29.31 24.70
N VAL A 56 24.16 28.97 25.69
CA VAL A 56 24.65 27.63 25.97
C VAL A 56 23.46 26.80 26.46
N PHE A 57 23.14 25.70 25.78
CA PHE A 57 22.23 24.68 26.29
C PHE A 57 23.06 23.48 26.81
N HIS A 58 23.26 23.47 28.13
CA HIS A 58 23.51 22.26 28.90
C HIS A 58 22.30 22.10 29.84
N GLY A 59 21.65 20.94 29.85
CA GLY A 59 20.56 20.68 30.78
C GLY A 59 19.94 19.30 30.62
N GLY A 60 20.05 18.48 31.67
CA GLY A 60 19.68 17.07 31.70
C GLY A 60 18.19 16.78 31.46
N LEU A 61 17.96 15.55 31.02
CA LEU A 61 16.66 14.92 30.81
C LEU A 61 15.99 14.66 32.16
N ALA A 62 15.22 15.62 32.65
CA ALA A 62 14.16 15.38 33.63
C ALA A 62 12.83 15.45 32.87
N ALA A 63 11.96 14.46 33.06
CA ALA A 63 10.65 14.36 32.44
C ALA A 63 9.82 15.64 32.69
N GLN A 64 9.86 16.57 31.73
CA GLN A 64 8.99 17.73 31.72
C GLN A 64 7.63 17.28 31.21
N SER A 65 6.65 17.30 32.11
CA SER A 65 5.22 17.27 31.77
C SER A 65 4.98 18.35 30.72
N TYR A 66 4.66 17.95 29.48
CA TYR A 66 4.33 18.83 28.35
C TYR A 66 2.95 19.45 28.56
N SER A 67 2.83 20.26 29.62
CA SER A 67 1.68 21.11 29.85
C SER A 67 1.84 22.32 28.92
N PHE A 68 1.45 22.17 27.64
CA PHE A 68 1.42 23.30 26.72
C PHE A 68 0.57 24.42 27.32
N PRO A 69 1.12 25.64 27.51
CA PRO A 69 0.36 26.74 28.09
C PRO A 69 -0.74 27.16 27.10
N PHE A 70 -1.99 26.83 27.42
CA PHE A 70 -3.20 27.18 26.67
C PHE A 70 -3.39 28.69 26.37
N GLY A 71 -2.51 29.57 26.87
CA GLY A 71 -2.56 31.03 26.69
C GLY A 71 -1.85 31.61 25.46
N TRP A 72 -1.14 30.82 24.65
CA TRP A 72 -0.31 31.36 23.55
C TRP A 72 -1.06 31.70 22.24
N PHE A 73 -2.36 31.44 22.12
CA PHE A 73 -3.09 31.58 20.85
C PHE A 73 -4.03 32.79 20.74
N SER A 74 -4.14 33.64 21.78
CA SER A 74 -5.25 34.60 21.93
C SER A 74 -5.40 35.73 20.87
N ALA A 75 -4.60 35.77 19.80
CA ALA A 75 -4.75 36.74 18.70
C ALA A 75 -4.38 36.21 17.30
N ARG A 76 -4.13 34.90 17.13
CA ARG A 76 -3.64 34.37 15.85
C ARG A 76 -4.75 34.16 14.84
N SER A 77 -4.43 34.38 13.56
CA SER A 77 -5.32 34.04 12.46
C SER A 77 -5.48 32.52 12.31
N SER A 78 -6.63 32.05 11.80
CA SER A 78 -6.86 30.61 11.55
C SER A 78 -5.79 29.98 10.64
N ARG A 79 -5.22 30.78 9.72
CA ARG A 79 -4.12 30.35 8.83
C ARG A 79 -2.83 30.06 9.60
N GLU A 80 -2.46 30.90 10.57
CA GLU A 80 -1.29 30.67 11.43
C GLU A 80 -1.45 29.42 12.28
N ILE A 81 -2.66 29.21 12.83
CA ILE A 81 -2.98 28.01 13.60
C ILE A 81 -2.88 26.76 12.71
N LYS A 82 -3.48 26.79 11.52
CA LYS A 82 -3.37 25.68 10.56
C LYS A 82 -1.92 25.38 10.20
N SER A 83 -1.10 26.40 9.92
CA SER A 83 0.33 26.24 9.64
C SER A 83 1.10 25.63 10.82
N THR A 84 0.77 26.05 12.05
CA THR A 84 1.36 25.48 13.27
C THR A 84 1.00 24.00 13.41
N ILE A 85 -0.27 23.63 13.21
CA ILE A 85 -0.74 22.24 13.28
C ILE A 85 -0.07 21.39 12.19
N ILE A 86 0.02 21.89 10.96
CA ILE A 86 0.71 21.22 9.86
C ILE A 86 2.17 20.93 10.23
N SER A 87 2.89 21.91 10.80
CA SER A 87 4.29 21.74 11.20
C SER A 87 4.43 20.66 12.28
N LEU A 88 3.54 20.65 13.28
CA LEU A 88 3.52 19.62 14.32
C LEU A 88 3.25 18.23 13.74
N VAL A 89 2.29 18.10 12.81
CA VAL A 89 1.98 16.82 12.17
C VAL A 89 3.12 16.35 11.28
N GLN A 90 3.78 17.25 10.55
CA GLN A 90 4.99 16.93 9.78
C GLN A 90 6.09 16.39 10.70
N ASP A 91 6.32 17.02 11.85
CA ASP A 91 7.30 16.57 12.82
C ASP A 91 6.97 15.18 13.39
N LEU A 92 5.68 14.84 13.56
CA LEU A 92 5.24 13.51 14.00
C LEU A 92 5.59 12.39 13.02
N VAL A 93 5.41 12.62 11.71
CA VAL A 93 5.63 11.59 10.68
C VAL A 93 7.08 11.47 10.23
N ARG A 94 7.97 12.34 10.70
CA ARG A 94 9.42 12.21 10.46
C ARG A 94 10.00 11.01 11.22
N PRO A 95 11.01 10.31 10.67
CA PRO A 95 11.61 9.14 11.32
C PRO A 95 12.15 9.40 12.74
N THR A 96 12.60 10.62 13.02
CA THR A 96 13.22 11.02 14.30
C THR A 96 12.22 11.52 15.35
N SER A 97 10.91 11.38 15.12
CA SER A 97 9.89 11.90 16.02
C SER A 97 9.96 11.28 17.42
N LEU A 98 9.49 11.99 18.45
CA LEU A 98 9.41 11.46 19.82
C LEU A 98 8.19 10.54 19.93
N SER A 99 8.43 9.26 20.20
CA SER A 99 7.40 8.23 20.45
C SER A 99 6.64 8.53 21.75
N GLY A 100 5.34 8.21 21.81
CA GLY A 100 4.56 8.21 23.06
C GLY A 100 3.79 9.49 23.39
N VAL A 101 3.96 10.57 22.62
CA VAL A 101 3.16 11.82 22.79
C VAL A 101 2.26 12.11 21.58
N CYS A 102 2.19 11.20 20.60
CA CYS A 102 1.45 11.41 19.36
C CYS A 102 -0.04 11.70 19.64
N ASN A 103 -0.68 10.87 20.47
CA ASN A 103 -2.08 11.03 20.84
C ASN A 103 -2.33 12.35 21.60
N GLU A 104 -1.43 12.76 22.47
CA GLU A 104 -1.54 14.03 23.21
C GLU A 104 -1.44 15.24 22.28
N ILE A 105 -0.49 15.21 21.35
CA ILE A 105 -0.30 16.27 20.35
C ILE A 105 -1.52 16.35 19.42
N LEU A 106 -2.00 15.23 18.89
CA LEU A 106 -3.17 15.21 18.01
C LEU A 106 -4.46 15.61 18.74
N SER A 107 -4.62 15.21 20.00
CA SER A 107 -5.71 15.66 20.85
C SER A 107 -5.68 17.18 21.08
N SER A 108 -4.51 17.74 21.39
CA SER A 108 -4.31 19.18 21.52
C SER A 108 -4.61 19.93 20.20
N CYS A 109 -4.17 19.37 19.06
CA CYS A 109 -4.48 19.91 17.74
C CYS A 109 -5.99 19.86 17.45
N ALA A 110 -6.68 18.79 17.85
CA ALA A 110 -8.12 18.64 17.66
C ALA A 110 -8.91 19.69 18.47
N GLN A 111 -8.54 19.89 19.74
CA GLN A 111 -9.13 20.92 20.60
C GLN A 111 -8.90 22.32 20.02
N THR A 112 -7.68 22.59 19.57
CA THR A 112 -7.33 23.87 18.95
C THR A 112 -8.12 24.08 17.66
N CYS A 113 -8.21 23.09 16.79
CA CYS A 113 -9.06 23.14 15.58
C CYS A 113 -10.51 23.49 15.92
N ALA A 114 -11.08 22.85 16.95
CA ALA A 114 -12.45 23.13 17.39
C ALA A 114 -12.64 24.59 17.84
N SER A 115 -11.68 25.17 18.59
CA SER A 115 -11.72 26.58 19.00
C SER A 115 -11.70 27.57 17.83
N TYR A 116 -11.11 27.19 16.70
CA TYR A 116 -11.01 28.01 15.49
C TYR A 116 -11.98 27.59 14.37
N SER A 117 -12.97 26.73 14.66
CA SER A 117 -13.92 26.22 13.66
C SER A 117 -13.26 25.54 12.45
N MET A 118 -12.15 24.84 12.69
CA MET A 118 -11.45 24.02 11.71
C MET A 118 -11.67 22.54 12.00
N SER A 119 -11.52 21.69 10.98
CA SER A 119 -11.57 20.24 11.12
C SER A 119 -10.15 19.68 11.08
N LEU A 120 -9.70 19.04 12.17
CA LEU A 120 -8.42 18.33 12.17
C LEU A 120 -8.42 17.21 11.11
N SER A 121 -9.54 16.50 10.96
CA SER A 121 -9.70 15.47 9.92
C SER A 121 -9.48 16.05 8.52
N SER A 122 -9.99 17.24 8.22
CA SER A 122 -9.73 17.90 6.93
C SER A 122 -8.24 18.20 6.76
N ILE A 123 -7.55 18.68 7.79
CA ILE A 123 -6.12 19.00 7.73
C ILE A 123 -5.30 17.73 7.50
N LEU A 124 -5.52 16.67 8.28
CA LEU A 124 -4.77 15.41 8.18
C LEU A 124 -4.91 14.69 6.83
N GLN A 125 -5.92 15.05 6.04
CA GLN A 125 -6.18 14.49 4.72
C GLN A 125 -5.65 15.38 3.59
N GLU A 126 -5.06 16.54 3.90
CA GLU A 126 -4.40 17.39 2.92
C GLU A 126 -2.98 16.89 2.58
N ARG A 127 -2.56 17.15 1.34
CA ARG A 127 -1.24 16.78 0.80
C ARG A 127 -0.20 17.87 1.08
N PHE A 128 0.22 18.01 2.33
CA PHE A 128 1.19 19.04 2.74
C PHE A 128 2.59 18.50 3.04
N CYS A 129 2.81 17.19 2.98
CA CYS A 129 4.12 16.57 3.19
C CYS A 129 4.65 16.09 1.83
N GLU A 130 5.46 16.90 1.14
CA GLU A 130 6.03 16.52 -0.17
C GLU A 130 4.95 16.00 -1.15
N ASP A 131 3.85 16.76 -1.29
CA ASP A 131 2.67 16.41 -2.10
C ASP A 131 1.92 15.12 -1.71
N HIS A 132 2.20 14.57 -0.53
CA HIS A 132 1.51 13.42 0.05
C HIS A 132 0.86 13.74 1.41
N THR A 133 -0.04 12.86 1.84
CA THR A 133 -0.69 12.97 3.16
C THR A 133 0.25 12.54 4.29
N PRO A 134 0.05 13.01 5.52
CA PRO A 134 0.72 12.47 6.71
C PRO A 134 0.55 10.95 6.87
N LEU A 135 -0.62 10.41 6.50
CA LEU A 135 -0.90 8.97 6.55
C LEU A 135 -0.01 8.17 5.61
N TYR A 136 0.23 8.69 4.39
CA TYR A 136 1.18 8.10 3.45
C TYR A 136 2.57 7.99 4.09
N TRP A 137 3.09 9.10 4.64
CA TRP A 137 4.42 9.11 5.24
C TRP A 137 4.54 8.27 6.50
N ALA A 138 3.48 8.16 7.31
CA ALA A 138 3.45 7.29 8.47
C ALA A 138 3.65 5.81 8.05
N ILE A 139 3.05 5.39 6.93
CA ILE A 139 3.22 4.05 6.38
C ILE A 139 4.64 3.86 5.79
N ILE A 140 5.10 4.79 4.95
CA ILE A 140 6.44 4.69 4.32
C ILE A 140 7.57 4.70 5.34
N ASN A 141 7.44 5.46 6.42
CA ASN A 141 8.45 5.54 7.47
C ASN A 141 8.36 4.40 8.50
N LYS A 142 7.39 3.47 8.38
CA LYS A 142 7.23 2.33 9.30
C LYS A 142 8.52 1.50 9.48
N PRO A 143 9.22 1.05 8.41
CA PRO A 143 10.41 0.20 8.56
C PRO A 143 11.61 0.89 9.24
N ARG A 144 11.55 2.22 9.40
CA ARG A 144 12.60 3.03 10.03
C ARG A 144 12.37 3.24 11.53
N GLN A 145 11.25 2.74 12.05
CA GLN A 145 10.81 2.93 13.43
C GLN A 145 10.62 1.57 14.12
N THR A 146 10.58 1.57 15.44
CA THR A 146 10.10 0.39 16.18
C THR A 146 8.65 0.11 15.80
N GLU A 147 8.28 -1.15 15.55
CA GLU A 147 6.91 -1.56 15.16
C GLU A 147 5.84 -0.89 16.05
N GLU A 148 5.99 -0.98 17.38
CA GLU A 148 5.06 -0.38 18.35
C GLU A 148 4.82 1.13 18.13
N LYS A 149 5.90 1.88 17.85
CA LYS A 149 5.84 3.32 17.62
C LYS A 149 5.12 3.65 16.31
N SER A 150 5.45 2.91 15.25
CA SER A 150 4.86 3.14 13.94
C SER A 150 3.36 2.88 13.93
N GLU A 151 2.92 1.84 14.65
CA GLU A 151 1.51 1.48 14.81
C GLU A 151 0.77 2.53 15.67
N GLU A 152 1.39 3.06 16.73
CA GLU A 152 0.81 4.12 17.55
C GLU A 152 0.56 5.39 16.72
N ILE A 153 1.54 5.82 15.92
CA ILE A 153 1.41 7.03 15.08
C ILE A 153 0.34 6.82 14.02
N LEU A 154 0.37 5.70 13.30
CA LEU A 154 -0.58 5.41 12.23
C LEU A 154 -2.01 5.29 12.76
N SER A 155 -2.21 4.55 13.85
CA SER A 155 -3.54 4.40 14.49
C SER A 155 -4.09 5.72 15.01
N ALA A 156 -3.24 6.57 15.62
CA ALA A 156 -3.64 7.89 16.07
C ALA A 156 -4.04 8.79 14.89
N LEU A 157 -3.23 8.84 13.82
CA LEU A 157 -3.56 9.60 12.61
C LEU A 157 -4.87 9.12 11.97
N LEU A 158 -5.08 7.81 11.85
CA LEU A 158 -6.31 7.23 11.28
C LEU A 158 -7.53 7.62 12.12
N ARG A 159 -7.43 7.50 13.45
CA ARG A 159 -8.50 7.89 14.40
C ARG A 159 -8.95 9.33 14.21
N TYR A 160 -8.02 10.27 14.02
CA TYR A 160 -8.35 11.70 13.82
C TYR A 160 -8.70 12.05 12.36
N SER A 161 -8.53 11.12 11.42
CA SER A 161 -8.83 11.31 9.99
C SER A 161 -10.20 10.75 9.56
N VAL A 162 -11.00 10.20 10.49
CA VAL A 162 -12.31 9.62 10.16
C VAL A 162 -13.34 10.72 9.81
N PRO A 163 -14.21 10.52 8.78
CA PRO A 163 -14.11 9.47 7.76
C PRO A 163 -13.03 9.80 6.71
N PRO A 164 -12.22 8.82 6.27
CA PRO A 164 -11.25 9.05 5.22
C PRO A 164 -11.94 9.33 3.88
N THR A 165 -11.46 10.31 3.14
CA THR A 165 -11.88 10.58 1.77
C THR A 165 -11.34 9.51 0.82
N LEU A 166 -11.97 9.37 -0.34
CA LEU A 166 -11.48 8.44 -1.38
C LEU A 166 -10.03 8.77 -1.79
N SER A 167 -9.67 10.05 -1.89
CA SER A 167 -8.30 10.47 -2.18
C SER A 167 -7.32 9.99 -1.10
N THR A 168 -7.69 10.10 0.17
CA THR A 168 -6.87 9.61 1.29
C THR A 168 -6.71 8.09 1.24
N ILE A 169 -7.78 7.35 0.88
CA ILE A 169 -7.74 5.89 0.72
C ILE A 169 -6.78 5.51 -0.41
N SER A 170 -6.83 6.20 -1.55
CA SER A 170 -5.90 5.99 -2.67
C SER A 170 -4.44 6.24 -2.25
N GLU A 171 -4.18 7.27 -1.44
CA GLU A 171 -2.84 7.56 -0.89
C GLU A 171 -2.35 6.46 0.06
N ILE A 172 -3.21 5.96 0.94
CA ILE A 172 -2.87 4.84 1.84
C ILE A 172 -2.54 3.58 1.03
N ARG A 173 -3.36 3.28 0.02
CA ARG A 173 -3.10 2.17 -0.92
C ARG A 173 -1.76 2.33 -1.63
N LEU A 174 -1.46 3.52 -2.12
CA LEU A 174 -0.16 3.83 -2.74
C LEU A 174 0.99 3.62 -1.75
N ALA A 175 0.86 4.06 -0.50
CA ALA A 175 1.89 3.86 0.51
C ALA A 175 2.14 2.37 0.81
N CYS A 176 1.07 1.58 0.94
CA CYS A 176 1.16 0.13 1.09
C CYS A 176 1.79 -0.54 -0.13
N LEU A 177 1.51 -0.04 -1.33
CA LEU A 177 2.08 -0.53 -2.58
C LEU A 177 3.59 -0.30 -2.63
N VAL A 178 4.04 0.91 -2.30
CA VAL A 178 5.46 1.28 -2.27
C VAL A 178 6.22 0.49 -1.21
N SER A 179 5.62 0.24 -0.05
CA SER A 179 6.22 -0.57 1.01
C SER A 179 6.12 -2.08 0.77
N SER A 180 5.26 -2.52 -0.15
CA SER A 180 4.93 -3.93 -0.40
C SER A 180 4.52 -4.71 0.87
N ASP A 181 3.95 -4.03 1.87
CA ASP A 181 3.51 -4.64 3.14
C ASP A 181 2.05 -5.10 3.06
N GLN A 182 1.85 -6.36 2.62
CA GLN A 182 0.53 -6.98 2.52
C GLN A 182 -0.17 -7.14 3.88
N ASN A 183 0.58 -7.30 4.98
CA ASN A 183 -0.02 -7.47 6.31
C ASN A 183 -0.61 -6.15 6.80
N LEU A 184 0.14 -5.06 6.65
CA LEU A 184 -0.34 -3.72 6.94
C LEU A 184 -1.53 -3.34 6.06
N PHE A 185 -1.47 -3.63 4.75
CA PHE A 185 -2.59 -3.41 3.86
C PHE A 185 -3.85 -4.15 4.32
N ARG A 186 -3.73 -5.41 4.74
CA ARG A 186 -4.85 -6.20 5.29
C ARG A 186 -5.43 -5.57 6.55
N GLN A 187 -4.59 -5.10 7.48
CA GLN A 187 -5.05 -4.42 8.69
C GLN A 187 -5.81 -3.12 8.37
N LEU A 188 -5.22 -2.26 7.53
CA LEU A 188 -5.80 -0.99 7.13
C LEU A 188 -7.10 -1.14 6.32
N ARG A 189 -7.21 -2.19 5.51
CA ARG A 189 -8.42 -2.45 4.72
C ARG A 189 -9.68 -2.54 5.58
N CYS A 190 -9.57 -3.12 6.78
CA CYS A 190 -10.69 -3.21 7.72
C CYS A 190 -11.15 -1.82 8.22
N GLU A 191 -10.24 -0.85 8.31
CA GLU A 191 -10.54 0.51 8.75
C GLU A 191 -11.03 1.41 7.61
N LEU A 192 -10.53 1.21 6.39
CA LEU A 192 -10.79 2.09 5.24
C LEU A 192 -12.06 1.74 4.46
N LYS A 193 -12.39 0.45 4.36
CA LYS A 193 -13.59 -0.03 3.67
C LYS A 193 -14.43 -0.79 4.69
N PRO A 194 -15.32 -0.09 5.43
CA PRO A 194 -16.28 -0.77 6.29
C PRO A 194 -16.95 -1.89 5.50
N ILE A 195 -17.02 -3.05 6.13
CA ILE A 195 -17.68 -4.22 5.54
C ILE A 195 -19.07 -3.77 5.08
N SER A 196 -19.44 -4.08 3.83
CA SER A 196 -20.78 -3.78 3.33
C SER A 196 -21.80 -4.28 4.34
N GLY A 197 -22.82 -3.49 4.71
CA GLY A 197 -23.77 -3.89 5.77
C GLY A 197 -24.42 -5.25 5.51
N MET A 198 -24.50 -5.66 4.24
CA MET A 198 -24.87 -7.02 3.86
C MET A 198 -23.82 -8.05 4.26
N ASP A 199 -22.54 -7.86 3.93
CA ASP A 199 -21.47 -8.74 4.36
C ASP A 199 -21.36 -8.77 5.89
N GLU A 200 -21.56 -7.64 6.58
CA GLU A 200 -21.61 -7.56 8.04
C GLU A 200 -22.73 -8.42 8.61
N MET A 201 -23.94 -8.35 8.03
CA MET A 201 -25.06 -9.21 8.40
C MET A 201 -24.77 -10.70 8.12
N LEU A 202 -24.04 -11.02 7.04
CA LEU A 202 -23.77 -12.40 6.64
C LEU A 202 -22.63 -13.04 7.40
N LEU A 203 -21.58 -12.27 7.71
CA LEU A 203 -20.35 -12.67 8.39
C LEU A 203 -20.44 -12.49 9.90
N GLY A 204 -21.24 -11.54 10.37
CA GLY A 204 -21.21 -11.06 11.76
C GLY A 204 -19.90 -10.33 12.05
N THR A 205 -19.47 -10.36 13.31
CA THR A 205 -18.14 -9.88 13.74
C THR A 205 -17.01 -10.85 13.36
N THR A 206 -17.35 -12.03 12.85
CA THR A 206 -16.43 -13.15 12.65
C THR A 206 -15.99 -13.27 11.19
N GLY A 207 -14.79 -12.77 10.91
CA GLY A 207 -13.96 -13.21 9.79
C GLY A 207 -13.79 -12.18 8.69
N SER A 208 -12.62 -11.54 8.67
CA SER A 208 -12.08 -10.92 7.46
C SER A 208 -11.59 -12.02 6.52
N ASP A 209 -11.57 -11.75 5.21
CA ASP A 209 -10.95 -12.65 4.24
C ASP A 209 -9.44 -12.66 4.48
N ASN A 210 -8.82 -13.84 4.44
CA ASN A 210 -7.38 -13.98 4.64
C ASN A 210 -6.68 -14.08 3.28
N VAL A 211 -5.64 -13.28 3.08
CA VAL A 211 -4.79 -13.34 1.90
C VAL A 211 -3.35 -13.45 2.33
N ARG A 212 -2.66 -14.46 1.81
CA ARG A 212 -1.22 -14.66 1.97
C ARG A 212 -0.59 -14.70 0.59
N VAL A 213 0.29 -13.75 0.31
CA VAL A 213 1.07 -13.73 -0.92
C VAL A 213 2.41 -14.40 -0.66
N VAL A 214 2.78 -15.33 -1.52
CA VAL A 214 4.02 -16.10 -1.47
C VAL A 214 4.77 -15.83 -2.77
N ASP A 215 5.95 -15.23 -2.67
CA ASP A 215 6.83 -15.10 -3.81
C ASP A 215 7.35 -16.48 -4.22
N THR A 216 7.26 -16.79 -5.51
CA THR A 216 7.69 -18.09 -6.02
C THR A 216 9.06 -17.93 -6.67
N ASN A 217 10.04 -18.71 -6.21
CA ASN A 217 11.40 -18.71 -6.79
C ASN A 217 11.45 -19.32 -8.21
N ALA A 218 10.30 -19.67 -8.81
CA ALA A 218 10.23 -20.37 -10.08
C ALA A 218 10.60 -19.47 -11.27
N THR A 219 10.26 -18.18 -11.18
CA THR A 219 10.45 -17.20 -12.26
C THR A 219 10.44 -15.80 -11.67
N GLU A 220 11.26 -14.90 -12.22
CA GLU A 220 11.23 -13.49 -11.87
C GLU A 220 9.83 -12.92 -12.11
N GLY A 221 9.26 -12.25 -11.11
CA GLY A 221 7.90 -11.69 -11.17
C GLY A 221 6.76 -12.69 -10.93
N ALA A 222 7.05 -13.98 -10.70
CA ALA A 222 6.01 -14.97 -10.39
C ALA A 222 5.69 -15.00 -8.89
N PHE A 223 4.39 -14.96 -8.56
CA PHE A 223 3.89 -15.05 -7.20
C PHE A 223 2.70 -16.01 -7.12
N ALA A 224 2.40 -16.47 -5.92
CA ALA A 224 1.18 -17.21 -5.60
C ALA A 224 0.40 -16.46 -4.54
N ALA A 225 -0.86 -16.10 -4.82
CA ALA A 225 -1.75 -15.52 -3.81
C ALA A 225 -2.67 -16.60 -3.25
N GLU A 226 -2.47 -16.96 -1.99
CA GLU A 226 -3.33 -17.87 -1.25
C GLU A 226 -4.46 -17.09 -0.58
N ILE A 227 -5.69 -17.30 -1.03
CA ILE A 227 -6.85 -16.56 -0.57
C ILE A 227 -7.86 -17.52 0.08
N GLU A 228 -8.27 -17.18 1.29
CA GLU A 228 -9.32 -17.84 2.06
C GLU A 228 -10.48 -16.86 2.26
N ILE A 229 -11.63 -17.18 1.68
CA ILE A 229 -12.80 -16.32 1.71
C ILE A 229 -13.82 -16.86 2.70
N SER A 230 -14.11 -16.04 3.71
CA SER A 230 -15.08 -16.39 4.76
C SER A 230 -16.49 -16.44 4.20
N ARG A 231 -17.19 -17.56 4.46
CA ARG A 231 -18.59 -17.80 4.04
C ARG A 231 -18.86 -17.48 2.56
N PHE A 232 -17.89 -17.74 1.67
CA PHE A 232 -17.95 -17.40 0.24
C PHE A 232 -19.30 -17.72 -0.42
N GLN A 233 -19.84 -18.93 -0.23
CA GLN A 233 -21.10 -19.33 -0.84
C GLN A 233 -22.30 -18.50 -0.36
N LYS A 234 -22.32 -18.14 0.93
CA LYS A 234 -23.38 -17.33 1.51
C LYS A 234 -23.32 -15.91 0.91
N ARG A 235 -22.11 -15.34 0.82
CA ARG A 235 -21.87 -14.03 0.18
C ARG A 235 -22.23 -14.06 -1.30
N MET A 236 -21.79 -15.04 -2.07
CA MET A 236 -22.18 -15.22 -3.48
C MET A 236 -23.68 -15.44 -3.68
N ARG A 237 -24.36 -16.13 -2.76
CA ARG A 237 -25.81 -16.37 -2.85
C ARG A 237 -26.61 -15.10 -2.59
N VAL A 238 -26.23 -14.32 -1.59
CA VAL A 238 -26.98 -13.14 -1.15
C VAL A 238 -26.49 -11.89 -1.90
N GLY A 239 -25.21 -11.58 -1.79
CA GLY A 239 -24.60 -10.37 -2.36
C GLY A 239 -24.28 -10.43 -3.84
N LYS A 240 -24.21 -11.64 -4.42
CA LYS A 240 -23.90 -11.87 -5.85
C LYS A 240 -22.50 -11.40 -6.28
N GLU A 241 -21.70 -10.87 -5.36
CA GLU A 241 -20.36 -10.35 -5.60
C GLU A 241 -19.51 -10.52 -4.34
N VAL A 242 -18.24 -10.87 -4.53
CA VAL A 242 -17.22 -10.98 -3.50
C VAL A 242 -15.90 -10.45 -4.07
N GLU A 243 -15.30 -9.49 -3.38
CA GLU A 243 -14.09 -8.80 -3.80
C GLU A 243 -12.94 -9.01 -2.80
N VAL A 244 -11.77 -9.36 -3.31
CA VAL A 244 -10.54 -9.51 -2.53
C VAL A 244 -9.43 -8.66 -3.15
N GLU A 245 -9.00 -7.66 -2.39
CA GLU A 245 -7.85 -6.80 -2.71
C GLU A 245 -6.58 -7.37 -2.06
N PHE A 246 -5.46 -7.38 -2.80
CA PHE A 246 -4.16 -7.80 -2.28
C PHE A 246 -2.99 -7.17 -3.06
N ILE A 247 -1.84 -7.04 -2.42
CA ILE A 247 -0.61 -6.50 -2.99
C ILE A 247 0.33 -7.65 -3.31
N ALA A 248 0.80 -7.72 -4.56
CA ALA A 248 1.81 -8.67 -5.00
C ALA A 248 2.66 -8.04 -6.10
N GLN A 249 3.98 -8.25 -6.03
CA GLN A 249 4.94 -7.77 -7.05
C GLN A 249 4.79 -6.27 -7.36
N ALA A 250 4.64 -5.42 -6.33
CA ALA A 250 4.41 -3.98 -6.46
C ALA A 250 3.15 -3.59 -7.28
N HIS A 251 2.15 -4.48 -7.35
CA HIS A 251 0.83 -4.20 -7.92
C HIS A 251 -0.26 -4.44 -6.88
N LEU A 252 -1.30 -3.60 -6.89
CA LEU A 252 -2.52 -3.77 -6.12
C LEU A 252 -3.56 -4.47 -7.01
N TRP A 253 -3.85 -5.72 -6.67
CA TRP A 253 -4.76 -6.60 -7.38
C TRP A 253 -6.15 -6.59 -6.76
N LEU A 254 -7.17 -6.72 -7.61
CA LEU A 254 -8.55 -6.97 -7.22
C LEU A 254 -9.03 -8.26 -7.88
N LEU A 255 -9.26 -9.29 -7.08
CA LEU A 255 -9.93 -10.53 -7.47
C LEU A 255 -11.42 -10.41 -7.15
N SER A 256 -12.27 -10.46 -8.17
CA SER A 256 -13.72 -10.39 -8.03
C SER A 256 -14.38 -11.71 -8.44
N PHE A 257 -15.28 -12.20 -7.59
CA PHE A 257 -16.22 -13.26 -7.93
C PHE A 257 -17.60 -12.65 -8.01
N PHE A 258 -18.32 -12.85 -9.11
CA PHE A 258 -19.62 -12.23 -9.29
C PHE A 258 -20.58 -13.10 -10.11
N VAL A 259 -21.87 -12.84 -9.95
CA VAL A 259 -22.93 -13.49 -10.71
C VAL A 259 -23.32 -12.59 -11.88
N MET A 260 -23.25 -13.11 -13.11
CA MET A 260 -23.55 -12.34 -14.31
C MET A 260 -24.99 -11.78 -14.27
N PRO A 261 -25.18 -10.45 -14.21
CA PRO A 261 -26.49 -9.85 -13.91
C PRO A 261 -27.44 -9.89 -15.11
N GLN A 262 -26.92 -9.68 -16.32
CA GLN A 262 -27.68 -9.58 -17.56
C GLN A 262 -27.00 -10.32 -18.71
N TYR A 263 -27.78 -10.67 -19.73
CA TYR A 263 -27.27 -11.28 -20.95
C TYR A 263 -26.66 -10.20 -21.84
N LYS A 264 -25.38 -10.34 -22.17
CA LYS A 264 -24.77 -9.65 -23.31
C LYS A 264 -24.47 -10.71 -24.38
N PRO A 265 -24.69 -10.43 -25.68
CA PRO A 265 -24.24 -11.33 -26.74
C PRO A 265 -22.75 -11.66 -26.56
N GLY A 266 -22.41 -12.96 -26.52
CA GLY A 266 -21.04 -13.42 -26.28
C GLY A 266 -20.60 -13.50 -24.82
N SER A 267 -21.43 -13.08 -23.85
CA SER A 267 -21.13 -13.24 -22.42
C SER A 267 -21.64 -14.58 -21.88
N PRO A 268 -21.12 -15.04 -20.72
CA PRO A 268 -21.72 -16.13 -19.97
C PRO A 268 -23.23 -15.93 -19.73
N ARG A 269 -23.99 -17.04 -19.63
CA ARG A 269 -25.44 -17.01 -19.37
C ARG A 269 -25.72 -16.26 -18.06
N ARG A 270 -26.80 -15.47 -18.03
CA ARG A 270 -27.32 -14.84 -16.80
C ARG A 270 -27.37 -15.84 -15.65
N GLY A 271 -26.89 -15.43 -14.47
CA GLY A 271 -26.80 -16.29 -13.29
C GLY A 271 -25.56 -17.17 -13.21
N SER A 272 -24.69 -17.18 -14.24
CA SER A 272 -23.40 -17.87 -14.17
C SER A 272 -22.46 -17.16 -13.21
N TRP A 273 -21.70 -17.93 -12.44
CA TRP A 273 -20.61 -17.41 -11.63
C TRP A 273 -19.42 -17.12 -12.53
N CYS A 274 -18.85 -15.95 -12.35
CA CYS A 274 -17.70 -15.45 -13.09
C CYS A 274 -16.62 -15.06 -12.10
N VAL A 275 -15.38 -15.13 -12.56
CA VAL A 275 -14.23 -14.56 -11.85
C VAL A 275 -13.56 -13.53 -12.74
N GLY A 276 -13.17 -12.42 -12.14
CA GLY A 276 -12.42 -11.34 -12.75
C GLY A 276 -11.15 -11.06 -11.95
N LEU A 277 -10.05 -10.81 -12.64
CA LEU A 277 -8.84 -10.25 -12.04
C LEU A 277 -8.54 -8.90 -12.72
N SER A 278 -8.35 -7.85 -11.91
CA SER A 278 -8.01 -6.51 -12.39
C SER A 278 -6.92 -5.87 -11.54
N LEU A 279 -6.27 -4.85 -12.11
CA LEU A 279 -5.37 -3.97 -11.40
C LEU A 279 -6.15 -2.79 -10.82
N MET A 280 -5.80 -2.39 -9.61
CA MET A 280 -6.36 -1.20 -8.98
C MET A 280 -5.54 0.04 -9.32
N GLU A 281 -6.03 1.19 -8.85
CA GLU A 281 -5.35 2.48 -8.94
C GLU A 281 -3.89 2.40 -8.47
N SER A 282 -3.04 3.26 -9.02
CA SER A 282 -1.61 3.38 -8.70
C SER A 282 -0.71 2.21 -9.12
N SER A 283 -1.26 1.13 -9.68
CA SER A 283 -0.45 0.05 -10.25
C SER A 283 -0.02 0.38 -11.69
N PRO A 284 1.22 0.10 -12.10
CA PRO A 284 1.60 0.23 -13.49
C PRO A 284 0.86 -0.82 -14.35
N PRO A 285 0.65 -0.56 -15.65
CA PRO A 285 0.06 -1.56 -16.55
C PRO A 285 0.92 -2.83 -16.62
N THR A 286 0.27 -4.00 -16.65
CA THR A 286 1.00 -5.28 -16.78
C THR A 286 0.17 -6.37 -17.46
N TRP A 287 0.88 -7.35 -18.02
CA TRP A 287 0.29 -8.54 -18.62
C TRP A 287 -0.02 -9.59 -17.55
N VAL A 288 -1.08 -10.37 -17.76
CA VAL A 288 -1.44 -11.44 -16.84
C VAL A 288 -1.56 -12.76 -17.58
N ASP A 289 -0.83 -13.76 -17.09
CA ASP A 289 -1.05 -15.18 -17.36
C ASP A 289 -1.02 -15.93 -16.03
N SER A 290 -2.19 -16.04 -15.41
CA SER A 290 -2.36 -16.66 -14.09
C SER A 290 -3.24 -17.89 -14.15
N ARG A 291 -3.21 -18.68 -13.07
CA ARG A 291 -4.02 -19.88 -12.94
C ARG A 291 -4.71 -19.89 -11.60
N LEU A 292 -6.01 -19.62 -11.62
CA LEU A 292 -6.85 -19.78 -10.46
C LEU A 292 -7.08 -21.28 -10.18
N ILE A 293 -6.53 -21.75 -9.07
CA ILE A 293 -6.75 -23.08 -8.52
C ILE A 293 -7.66 -22.95 -7.32
N ILE A 294 -8.78 -23.65 -7.37
CA ILE A 294 -9.72 -23.78 -6.28
C ILE A 294 -9.59 -25.18 -5.70
N GLN A 295 -9.34 -25.24 -4.39
CA GLN A 295 -9.27 -26.47 -3.62
C GLN A 295 -10.40 -26.48 -2.58
N ASP A 296 -11.09 -27.63 -2.48
CA ASP A 296 -12.02 -27.91 -1.39
C ASP A 296 -11.22 -28.18 -0.10
N GLN A 297 -11.49 -27.44 0.98
CA GLN A 297 -10.91 -27.79 2.28
C GLN A 297 -11.54 -29.09 2.78
N PRO A 298 -10.73 -30.05 3.29
CA PRO A 298 -11.27 -31.22 3.96
C PRO A 298 -12.06 -30.76 5.19
N ALA A 299 -13.28 -31.29 5.37
CA ALA A 299 -13.94 -31.20 6.67
C ALA A 299 -12.98 -31.82 7.69
N GLN A 300 -12.65 -31.08 8.74
CA GLN A 300 -11.60 -31.46 9.71
C GLN A 300 -11.95 -32.69 10.56
N ASP A 301 -13.10 -33.33 10.34
CA ASP A 301 -13.74 -34.17 11.35
C ASP A 301 -13.57 -35.68 11.20
N VAL A 302 -12.90 -36.21 10.17
CA VAL A 302 -12.72 -37.67 10.07
C VAL A 302 -11.35 -38.05 9.50
N VAL A 303 -10.52 -38.62 10.37
CA VAL A 303 -9.25 -39.27 10.00
C VAL A 303 -9.58 -40.66 9.46
N ASP A 304 -10.13 -40.72 8.25
CA ASP A 304 -10.18 -41.96 7.48
C ASP A 304 -9.00 -41.94 6.49
N GLU A 305 -8.06 -42.86 6.70
CA GLU A 305 -7.01 -43.15 5.73
C GLU A 305 -7.63 -43.68 4.42
N GLU A 306 -7.18 -43.19 3.27
CA GLU A 306 -7.68 -43.50 1.90
C GLU A 306 -8.95 -42.78 1.40
N SER A 307 -9.12 -41.48 1.66
CA SER A 307 -10.06 -40.69 0.84
C SER A 307 -9.56 -40.50 -0.61
N PRO A 308 -10.43 -40.64 -1.64
CA PRO A 308 -10.08 -40.45 -3.04
C PRO A 308 -9.53 -39.05 -3.33
N PRO A 309 -8.73 -38.87 -4.41
CA PRO A 309 -8.08 -37.60 -4.71
C PRO A 309 -9.11 -36.45 -4.80
N LYS A 310 -8.85 -35.40 -4.02
CA LYS A 310 -9.71 -34.21 -3.92
C LYS A 310 -9.93 -33.58 -5.30
N LYS A 311 -11.18 -33.22 -5.60
CA LYS A 311 -11.52 -32.53 -6.84
C LYS A 311 -10.89 -31.14 -6.83
N MET A 312 -9.98 -30.88 -7.77
CA MET A 312 -9.35 -29.59 -7.95
C MET A 312 -9.93 -28.89 -9.19
N ILE A 313 -10.40 -27.66 -9.02
CA ILE A 313 -10.89 -26.84 -10.13
C ILE A 313 -9.76 -25.89 -10.52
N SER A 314 -9.25 -26.04 -11.75
CA SER A 314 -8.28 -25.11 -12.34
C SER A 314 -8.95 -24.26 -13.41
N LEU A 315 -8.67 -22.96 -13.41
CA LEU A 315 -9.09 -21.97 -14.40
C LEU A 315 -7.87 -21.15 -14.82
N ARG A 316 -7.64 -21.01 -16.12
CA ARG A 316 -6.60 -20.11 -16.63
C ARG A 316 -7.21 -18.72 -16.83
N ILE A 317 -6.54 -17.69 -16.34
CA ILE A 317 -6.90 -16.30 -16.52
C ILE A 317 -5.76 -15.66 -17.30
N LYS A 318 -6.03 -15.29 -18.56
CA LYS A 318 -5.03 -14.66 -19.42
C LYS A 318 -5.59 -13.36 -19.97
N SER A 319 -4.84 -12.27 -19.85
CA SER A 319 -5.23 -11.00 -20.44
C SER A 319 -4.88 -10.99 -21.94
N PRO A 320 -5.77 -10.49 -22.82
CA PRO A 320 -5.46 -10.34 -24.25
C PRO A 320 -4.61 -9.09 -24.55
N ALA A 321 -4.54 -8.16 -23.60
CA ALA A 321 -3.79 -6.92 -23.62
C ALA A 321 -3.23 -6.64 -22.22
N GLU A 322 -2.43 -5.59 -22.07
CA GLU A 322 -2.04 -5.08 -20.75
C GLU A 322 -3.28 -4.71 -19.94
N LEU A 323 -3.33 -5.23 -18.71
CA LEU A 323 -4.26 -4.71 -17.73
C LEU A 323 -3.79 -3.32 -17.36
N ILE A 324 -4.68 -2.35 -17.48
CA ILE A 324 -4.50 -0.98 -17.00
C ILE A 324 -5.35 -0.82 -15.74
N SER A 325 -5.03 0.12 -14.86
CA SER A 325 -5.75 0.42 -13.59
C SER A 325 -7.20 0.89 -13.74
N THR A 326 -7.85 0.62 -14.86
CA THR A 326 -9.28 0.81 -15.07
C THR A 326 -9.99 -0.54 -14.91
N ASN A 327 -11.33 -0.54 -14.84
CA ASN A 327 -12.20 -1.73 -14.63
C ASN A 327 -12.13 -2.79 -15.76
N THR A 328 -10.97 -3.00 -16.35
CA THR A 328 -10.66 -4.04 -17.33
C THR A 328 -10.36 -5.33 -16.58
N PHE A 329 -11.19 -6.33 -16.79
CA PHE A 329 -11.07 -7.62 -16.11
C PHE A 329 -10.58 -8.69 -17.09
N ALA A 330 -9.60 -9.49 -16.65
CA ALA A 330 -9.37 -10.79 -17.26
C ALA A 330 -10.41 -11.78 -16.72
N HIS A 331 -11.18 -12.42 -17.61
CA HIS A 331 -12.32 -13.25 -17.22
C HIS A 331 -12.07 -14.74 -17.45
N ALA A 332 -12.56 -15.55 -16.51
CA ALA A 332 -12.77 -16.98 -16.70
C ALA A 332 -14.17 -17.38 -16.24
N SER A 333 -14.78 -18.38 -16.89
CA SER A 333 -16.09 -18.91 -16.50
C SER A 333 -16.09 -20.44 -16.49
N ARG A 334 -16.72 -21.03 -15.48
CA ARG A 334 -16.94 -22.48 -15.39
C ARG A 334 -18.21 -22.78 -14.61
N ARG A 335 -18.91 -23.84 -15.00
CA ARG A 335 -20.09 -24.34 -14.29
C ARG A 335 -19.65 -25.37 -13.26
N SER A 336 -19.77 -25.05 -11.97
CA SER A 336 -19.63 -26.02 -10.87
C SER A 336 -20.84 -25.93 -9.94
N ARG A 337 -21.31 -27.08 -9.44
CA ARG A 337 -22.48 -27.20 -8.54
C ARG A 337 -22.15 -27.90 -7.20
N GLN A 338 -20.88 -28.03 -6.81
CA GLN A 338 -20.49 -28.74 -5.57
C GLN A 338 -19.54 -27.90 -4.66
N SER A 339 -19.40 -28.32 -3.39
CA SER A 339 -18.97 -27.61 -2.15
C SER A 339 -17.92 -28.46 -1.38
N PRO A 340 -17.11 -27.99 -0.38
CA PRO A 340 -17.09 -26.72 0.39
C PRO A 340 -15.70 -26.01 0.52
N HIS A 341 -15.68 -24.83 1.19
CA HIS A 341 -14.49 -24.01 1.61
C HIS A 341 -13.34 -23.85 0.60
N TRP A 342 -13.16 -22.62 0.12
CA TRP A 342 -12.32 -22.32 -1.03
C TRP A 342 -10.95 -21.83 -0.57
N ARG A 343 -9.90 -22.61 -0.84
CA ARG A 343 -8.53 -22.07 -0.92
C ARG A 343 -8.25 -21.78 -2.39
N ILE A 344 -7.97 -20.51 -2.66
CA ILE A 344 -7.63 -20.01 -3.98
C ILE A 344 -6.11 -19.85 -4.03
N VAL A 345 -5.47 -20.43 -5.04
CA VAL A 345 -4.07 -20.12 -5.40
C VAL A 345 -4.12 -19.48 -6.78
N LEU A 346 -3.65 -18.24 -6.90
CA LEU A 346 -3.50 -17.54 -8.18
C LEU A 346 -2.11 -17.73 -8.78
#